data_AF-A0A7W9GPG5-F1
#
_entry.id   AF-A0A7W9GPG5-F1
#
_cell.length_a   1.000
_cell.length_b   1.000
_cell.length_c   1.000
_cell.angle_alpha   90.00
_cell.angle_beta   90.00
_cell.angle_gamma   90.00
#
_symmetry.space_group_name_H-M   'P 1'
#
loop_
_entity.id
_entity.type
_entity.pdbx_description
1 polymer ?
#
loop_
_entity_poly.entity_id
_entity_poly.type
_entity_poly.pdbx_seq_one_letter_code
_entity_poly.pdbx_strand_id
1 'polypeptide(L)'
;MNGPGGVRRAVESLLHAHHDALRSLGGAADAARDRVTRVAEVARQADHPAVRSVGDDVAAVAPGVERAMADLTAATGTVLAREVHALLDLLAVSHHGLDPLPALDLEPLAEPADSRAFVAAFPAGFARSYVATVLADLPGGATTSKAEAAAHPGADQAAIDAARERILAVVAPEHRARVRAWLEHPDCHAVEIHGPQVGDRELELRAGWTRPPDHGTDGADKWRVREDDQKVVSEHSVGIEASRFTSPEAFARPLGVLLDAASRHPDGLDGFLDQHFPAGIAPIFIDADRAGLAPGDATGFRGAGTGTPQAAKDWKKLRNSAMKKDGECLPPVHTVPYDPIQEGSDSGARLIFKKRGTWSMTTYYPTGEPAYDNVRLEELT
;
A
#
# COMPACT_ATOMS: atom_id res chain seq x y z
N MET A 1 17.79 -21.26 4.50
CA MET A 1 18.16 -19.91 4.98
C MET A 1 16.87 -19.10 5.13
N ASN A 2 16.28 -19.11 6.33
CA ASN A 2 14.93 -18.58 6.55
C ASN A 2 15.00 -17.32 7.41
N GLY A 3 15.27 -16.19 6.75
CA GLY A 3 15.14 -14.88 7.40
C GLY A 3 13.67 -14.49 7.57
N PRO A 4 13.38 -13.45 8.37
CA PRO A 4 12.02 -12.97 8.67
C PRO A 4 11.13 -12.69 7.44
N GLY A 5 11.72 -12.31 6.31
CA GLY A 5 10.97 -12.14 5.04
C GLY A 5 10.33 -13.43 4.52
N GLY A 6 10.91 -14.60 4.81
CA GLY A 6 10.31 -15.89 4.46
C GLY A 6 9.09 -16.24 5.32
N VAL A 7 9.09 -15.83 6.59
CA VAL A 7 7.97 -16.08 7.52
C VAL A 7 6.77 -15.22 7.16
N ARG A 8 6.98 -13.91 6.92
CA ARG A 8 5.91 -13.02 6.41
C ARG A 8 5.27 -13.55 5.13
N ARG A 9 6.10 -13.98 4.17
CA ARG A 9 5.60 -14.56 2.91
C ARG A 9 4.72 -15.78 3.15
N ALA A 10 5.12 -16.67 4.06
CA ALA A 10 4.32 -17.85 4.39
C ALA A 10 2.96 -17.44 4.99
N VAL A 11 2.95 -16.44 5.89
CA VAL A 11 1.71 -15.85 6.43
C VAL A 11 0.82 -15.33 5.30
N GLU A 12 1.34 -14.44 4.44
CA GLU A 12 0.56 -13.88 3.33
C GLU A 12 0.05 -14.96 2.39
N SER A 13 0.84 -15.99 2.08
CA SER A 13 0.43 -17.09 1.20
C SER A 13 -0.71 -17.92 1.80
N LEU A 14 -0.69 -18.16 3.11
CA LEU A 14 -1.78 -18.85 3.82
C LEU A 14 -3.05 -17.99 3.89
N LEU A 15 -2.90 -16.67 4.03
CA LEU A 15 -4.03 -15.74 4.02
C LEU A 15 -4.68 -15.63 2.63
N HIS A 16 -3.89 -15.64 1.55
CA HIS A 16 -4.41 -15.78 0.18
C HIS A 16 -5.13 -17.11 0.00
N ALA A 17 -4.51 -18.22 0.44
CA ALA A 17 -5.14 -19.54 0.36
C ALA A 17 -6.45 -19.62 1.14
N HIS A 18 -6.54 -18.95 2.30
CA HIS A 18 -7.78 -18.82 3.05
C HIS A 18 -8.84 -18.06 2.26
N HIS A 19 -8.50 -16.91 1.69
CA HIS A 19 -9.42 -16.10 0.88
C HIS A 19 -9.94 -16.88 -0.34
N ASP A 20 -9.05 -17.57 -1.06
CA ASP A 20 -9.41 -18.40 -2.21
C ASP A 20 -10.26 -19.62 -1.81
N ALA A 21 -9.96 -20.25 -0.67
CA ALA A 21 -10.76 -21.35 -0.14
C ALA A 21 -12.17 -20.89 0.21
N LEU A 22 -12.34 -19.76 0.91
CA LEU A 22 -13.65 -19.20 1.23
C LEU A 22 -14.47 -18.92 -0.04
N ARG A 23 -13.85 -18.28 -1.04
CA ARG A 23 -14.52 -17.97 -2.31
C ARG A 23 -14.91 -19.24 -3.08
N SER A 24 -14.00 -20.22 -3.16
CA SER A 24 -14.22 -21.44 -3.93
C SER A 24 -15.22 -22.38 -3.26
N LEU A 25 -15.13 -22.55 -1.94
CA LEU A 25 -16.06 -23.39 -1.17
C LEU A 25 -17.44 -22.75 -1.08
N GLY A 26 -17.53 -21.43 -0.88
CA GLY A 26 -18.79 -20.69 -0.93
C GLY A 26 -19.48 -20.82 -2.29
N GLY A 27 -18.74 -20.59 -3.38
CA GLY A 27 -19.27 -20.77 -4.74
C GLY A 27 -19.69 -22.21 -5.04
N ALA A 28 -18.96 -23.21 -4.54
CA ALA A 28 -19.34 -24.61 -4.67
C ALA A 28 -20.60 -24.96 -3.87
N ALA A 29 -20.76 -24.41 -2.67
CA ALA A 29 -21.94 -24.61 -1.84
C ALA A 29 -23.19 -24.01 -2.50
N ASP A 30 -23.09 -22.79 -3.03
CA ASP A 30 -24.19 -22.13 -3.75
C ASP A 30 -24.56 -22.90 -5.03
N ALA A 31 -23.56 -23.32 -5.83
CA ALA A 31 -23.81 -24.12 -7.03
C ALA A 31 -24.43 -25.49 -6.72
N ALA A 32 -24.03 -26.13 -5.62
CA ALA A 32 -24.63 -27.38 -5.16
C ALA A 32 -26.09 -27.17 -4.75
N ARG A 33 -26.39 -26.11 -3.98
CA ARG A 33 -27.75 -25.73 -3.60
C ARG A 33 -28.63 -25.51 -4.83
N ASP A 34 -28.18 -24.69 -5.78
CA ASP A 34 -28.92 -24.39 -7.00
C ASP A 34 -29.20 -25.64 -7.83
N ARG A 35 -28.22 -26.55 -7.91
CA ARG A 35 -28.36 -27.80 -8.65
C ARG A 35 -29.34 -28.76 -7.98
N VAL A 36 -29.28 -28.90 -6.64
CA VAL A 36 -30.21 -29.73 -5.88
C VAL A 36 -31.63 -29.18 -6.00
N THR A 37 -31.82 -27.88 -5.85
CA THR A 37 -33.12 -27.20 -6.04
C THR A 37 -33.67 -27.45 -7.44
N ARG A 38 -32.85 -27.25 -8.48
CA ARG A 38 -33.27 -27.45 -9.87
C ARG A 38 -33.65 -28.90 -10.16
N VAL A 39 -32.86 -29.87 -9.69
CA VAL A 39 -33.17 -31.30 -9.88
C VAL A 39 -34.46 -31.68 -9.16
N ALA A 40 -34.64 -31.21 -7.91
CA ALA A 40 -35.86 -31.44 -7.15
C ALA A 40 -37.10 -30.84 -7.86
N GLU A 41 -37.00 -29.61 -8.36
CA GLU A 41 -38.08 -28.94 -9.10
C GLU A 41 -38.43 -29.67 -10.41
N VAL A 42 -37.43 -30.03 -11.21
CA VAL A 42 -37.64 -30.78 -12.47
C VAL A 42 -38.29 -32.14 -12.20
N ALA A 43 -37.84 -32.86 -11.16
CA ALA A 43 -38.41 -34.16 -10.80
C ALA A 43 -39.86 -34.04 -10.29
N ARG A 44 -40.19 -32.99 -9.52
CA ARG A 44 -41.55 -32.73 -9.03
C ARG A 44 -42.54 -32.38 -10.15
N GLN A 45 -42.06 -31.83 -11.25
CA GLN A 45 -42.88 -31.50 -12.43
C GLN A 45 -43.18 -32.71 -13.33
N ALA A 46 -42.61 -33.89 -13.05
CA ALA A 46 -42.83 -35.07 -13.88
C ALA A 46 -44.24 -35.69 -13.69
N ASP A 47 -44.79 -36.25 -14.76
CA ASP A 47 -46.12 -36.90 -14.75
C ASP A 47 -46.14 -38.22 -13.95
N HIS A 48 -44.99 -38.89 -13.82
CA HIS A 48 -44.90 -40.19 -13.14
C HIS A 48 -44.69 -40.04 -11.62
N PRO A 49 -45.55 -40.65 -10.76
CA PRO A 49 -45.48 -40.51 -9.30
C PRO A 49 -44.12 -40.87 -8.68
N ALA A 50 -43.46 -41.93 -9.17
CA ALA A 50 -42.15 -42.33 -8.66
C ALA A 50 -41.03 -41.32 -9.02
N VAL A 51 -41.18 -40.55 -10.10
CA VAL A 51 -40.21 -39.50 -10.44
C VAL A 51 -40.44 -38.26 -9.57
N ARG A 52 -41.70 -37.96 -9.22
CA ARG A 52 -42.02 -36.90 -8.26
C ARG A 52 -41.47 -37.20 -6.87
N SER A 53 -41.55 -38.45 -6.38
CA SER A 53 -40.99 -38.81 -5.07
C SER A 53 -39.47 -38.67 -5.03
N VAL A 54 -38.77 -38.94 -6.15
CA VAL A 54 -37.33 -38.67 -6.27
C VAL A 54 -37.02 -37.18 -6.08
N GLY A 55 -37.91 -36.28 -6.50
CA GLY A 55 -37.75 -34.84 -6.24
C GLY A 55 -37.74 -34.49 -4.75
N ASP A 56 -38.55 -35.18 -3.95
CA ASP A 56 -38.56 -35.02 -2.49
C ASP A 56 -37.34 -35.69 -1.82
N ASP A 57 -36.91 -36.85 -2.33
CA ASP A 57 -35.68 -37.50 -1.87
C ASP A 57 -34.43 -36.63 -2.14
N VAL A 58 -34.36 -36.00 -3.32
CA VAL A 58 -33.27 -35.06 -3.67
C VAL A 58 -33.31 -33.82 -2.80
N ALA A 59 -34.48 -33.24 -2.55
CA ALA A 59 -34.63 -32.10 -1.64
C ALA A 59 -34.22 -32.47 -0.20
N ALA A 60 -34.49 -33.70 0.24
CA ALA A 60 -34.10 -34.18 1.57
C ALA A 60 -32.59 -34.33 1.76
N VAL A 61 -31.82 -34.49 0.68
CA VAL A 61 -30.35 -34.59 0.70
C VAL A 61 -29.67 -33.21 0.80
N ALA A 62 -30.34 -32.14 0.36
CA ALA A 62 -29.78 -30.78 0.30
C ALA A 62 -29.15 -30.31 1.64
N PRO A 63 -29.83 -30.44 2.80
CA PRO A 63 -29.26 -30.01 4.08
C PRO A 63 -27.99 -30.78 4.48
N GLY A 64 -27.86 -32.03 4.04
CA GLY A 64 -26.66 -32.84 4.30
C GLY A 64 -25.45 -32.36 3.51
N VAL A 65 -25.66 -31.94 2.26
CA VAL A 65 -24.61 -31.34 1.43
C VAL A 65 -24.20 -29.98 1.97
N GLU A 66 -25.16 -29.14 2.38
CA GLU A 66 -24.88 -27.84 2.98
C GLU A 66 -24.06 -27.98 4.27
N ARG A 67 -24.43 -28.91 5.16
CA ARG A 67 -23.68 -29.18 6.39
C ARG A 67 -22.26 -29.68 6.10
N ALA A 68 -22.08 -30.62 5.16
CA ALA A 68 -20.75 -31.11 4.81
C ALA A 68 -19.84 -29.99 4.26
N MET A 69 -20.38 -29.06 3.47
CA MET A 69 -19.64 -27.90 2.96
C MET A 69 -19.31 -26.89 4.07
N ALA A 70 -20.25 -26.69 5.01
CA ALA A 70 -20.05 -25.87 6.20
C ALA A 70 -18.92 -26.43 7.08
N ASP A 71 -18.97 -27.72 7.40
CA ASP A 71 -17.98 -28.43 8.20
C ASP A 71 -16.58 -28.36 7.56
N LEU A 72 -16.49 -28.55 6.23
CA LEU A 72 -15.25 -28.42 5.48
C LEU A 72 -14.68 -26.99 5.55
N THR A 73 -15.54 -25.99 5.41
CA THR A 73 -15.15 -24.57 5.47
C THR A 73 -14.60 -24.21 6.85
N ALA A 74 -15.30 -24.61 7.92
CA ALA A 74 -14.86 -24.41 9.30
C ALA A 74 -13.53 -25.14 9.61
N ALA A 75 -13.39 -26.39 9.15
CA ALA A 75 -12.17 -27.17 9.32
C ALA A 75 -10.97 -26.53 8.59
N THR A 76 -11.15 -26.10 7.34
CA THR A 76 -10.11 -25.40 6.57
C THR A 76 -9.73 -24.07 7.24
N GLY A 77 -10.71 -23.28 7.66
CA GLY A 77 -10.47 -22.02 8.40
C GLY A 77 -9.65 -22.25 9.67
N THR A 78 -10.01 -23.26 10.46
CA THR A 78 -9.29 -23.61 11.70
C THR A 78 -7.84 -23.99 11.47
N VAL A 79 -7.57 -24.84 10.46
CA VAL A 79 -6.19 -25.26 10.12
C VAL A 79 -5.36 -24.04 9.69
N LEU A 80 -5.89 -23.21 8.80
CA LEU A 80 -5.17 -22.03 8.30
C LEU A 80 -4.93 -21.00 9.40
N ALA A 81 -5.91 -20.76 10.29
CA ALA A 81 -5.76 -19.84 11.41
C ALA A 81 -4.62 -20.26 12.35
N ARG A 82 -4.53 -21.56 12.66
CA ARG A 82 -3.45 -22.13 13.51
C ARG A 82 -2.07 -21.94 12.90
N GLU A 83 -1.91 -22.25 11.62
CA GLU A 83 -0.62 -22.09 10.93
C GLU A 83 -0.21 -20.62 10.82
N VAL A 84 -1.16 -19.73 10.48
CA VAL A 84 -0.92 -18.28 10.46
C VAL A 84 -0.52 -17.77 11.84
N HIS A 85 -1.20 -18.20 12.90
CA HIS A 85 -0.88 -17.79 14.27
C HIS A 85 0.52 -18.22 14.70
N ALA A 86 0.91 -19.47 14.43
CA ALA A 86 2.24 -19.96 14.77
C ALA A 86 3.36 -19.16 14.05
N LEU A 87 3.13 -18.78 12.79
CA LEU A 87 4.08 -17.96 12.03
C LEU A 87 4.09 -16.50 12.51
N LEU A 88 2.94 -15.94 12.88
CA LEU A 88 2.85 -14.61 13.48
C LEU A 88 3.50 -14.56 14.85
N ASP A 89 3.41 -15.61 15.65
CA ASP A 89 4.11 -15.74 16.94
C ASP A 89 5.63 -15.72 16.75
N LEU A 90 6.12 -16.48 15.76
CA LEU A 90 7.52 -16.45 15.38
C LEU A 90 7.98 -15.05 14.95
N LEU A 91 7.17 -14.33 14.18
CA LEU A 91 7.45 -12.93 13.80
C LEU A 91 7.43 -12.00 15.03
N ALA A 92 6.42 -12.09 15.88
CA ALA A 92 6.27 -11.27 17.07
C ALA A 92 7.52 -11.36 17.96
N VAL A 93 7.92 -12.58 18.31
CA VAL A 93 9.07 -12.82 19.21
C VAL A 93 10.40 -12.56 18.50
N SER A 94 10.65 -13.25 17.39
CA SER A 94 12.00 -13.27 16.78
C SER A 94 12.33 -12.01 16.00
N HIS A 95 11.32 -11.25 15.55
CA HIS A 95 11.52 -10.09 14.70
C HIS A 95 11.21 -8.76 15.36
N HIS A 96 10.11 -8.73 16.09
CA HIS A 96 9.56 -7.51 16.67
C HIS A 96 9.94 -7.36 18.15
N GLY A 97 10.47 -8.42 18.79
CA GLY A 97 10.83 -8.39 20.20
C GLY A 97 9.61 -8.22 21.11
N LEU A 98 8.45 -8.69 20.65
CA LEU A 98 7.21 -8.69 21.39
C LEU A 98 7.10 -9.97 22.24
N ASP A 99 6.23 -9.94 23.23
CA ASP A 99 5.85 -11.15 23.95
C ASP A 99 5.20 -12.19 23.01
N PRO A 100 5.26 -13.49 23.35
CA PRO A 100 4.53 -14.52 22.64
C PRO A 100 3.04 -14.17 22.54
N LEU A 101 2.43 -14.52 21.41
CA LEU A 101 1.02 -14.24 21.17
C LEU A 101 0.14 -15.04 22.13
N PRO A 102 -0.95 -14.43 22.64
CA PRO A 102 -1.99 -15.20 23.32
C PRO A 102 -2.56 -16.30 22.41
N ALA A 103 -3.15 -17.33 23.02
CA ALA A 103 -3.78 -18.42 22.28
C ALA A 103 -4.88 -17.92 21.33
N LEU A 104 -5.06 -18.63 20.22
CA LEU A 104 -6.18 -18.39 19.31
C LEU A 104 -7.52 -18.65 19.99
N ASP A 105 -8.49 -17.80 19.69
CA ASP A 105 -9.89 -18.07 19.94
C ASP A 105 -10.49 -18.74 18.70
N LEU A 106 -10.83 -20.03 18.81
CA LEU A 106 -11.39 -20.78 17.69
C LEU A 106 -12.92 -20.78 17.68
N GLU A 107 -13.58 -20.23 18.70
CA GLU A 107 -15.04 -20.14 18.76
C GLU A 107 -15.62 -19.40 17.54
N PRO A 108 -15.04 -18.28 17.05
CA PRO A 108 -15.50 -17.62 15.84
C PRO A 108 -15.46 -18.49 14.57
N LEU A 109 -14.65 -19.57 14.57
CA LEU A 109 -14.45 -20.46 13.43
C LEU A 109 -15.28 -21.75 13.51
N ALA A 110 -16.12 -21.91 14.54
CA ALA A 110 -16.93 -23.10 14.74
C ALA A 110 -18.03 -23.28 13.68
N GLU A 111 -18.47 -22.19 13.07
CA GLU A 111 -19.43 -22.13 11.97
C GLU A 111 -18.72 -21.66 10.68
N PRO A 112 -19.37 -21.72 9.50
CA PRO A 112 -18.82 -21.16 8.26
C PRO A 112 -18.48 -19.68 8.43
N ALA A 113 -17.21 -19.42 8.73
CA ALA A 113 -16.69 -18.12 9.07
C ALA A 113 -16.47 -17.29 7.80
N ASP A 114 -17.04 -16.09 7.78
CA ASP A 114 -16.61 -15.06 6.84
C ASP A 114 -15.22 -14.51 7.23
N SER A 115 -14.67 -13.60 6.43
CA SER A 115 -13.37 -13.00 6.72
C SER A 115 -13.34 -12.24 8.06
N ARG A 116 -14.48 -11.78 8.59
CA ARG A 116 -14.52 -11.08 9.89
C ARG A 116 -14.37 -12.07 11.03
N ALA A 117 -15.07 -13.20 10.97
CA ALA A 117 -14.92 -14.29 11.92
C ALA A 117 -13.48 -14.86 11.92
N PHE A 118 -12.85 -14.97 10.75
CA PHE A 118 -11.44 -15.36 10.66
C PHE A 118 -10.49 -14.36 11.33
N VAL A 119 -10.68 -13.06 11.12
CA VAL A 119 -9.91 -12.01 11.80
C VAL A 119 -10.14 -12.03 13.31
N ALA A 120 -11.38 -12.24 13.75
CA ALA A 120 -11.77 -12.24 15.16
C ALA A 120 -11.08 -13.35 15.97
N ALA A 121 -10.75 -14.48 15.32
CA ALA A 121 -10.05 -15.60 15.95
C ALA A 121 -8.65 -15.25 16.45
N PHE A 122 -8.02 -14.21 15.88
CA PHE A 122 -6.69 -13.77 16.28
C PHE A 122 -6.74 -12.85 17.51
N PRO A 123 -5.75 -12.96 18.42
CA PRO A 123 -5.67 -12.09 19.59
C PRO A 123 -5.50 -10.63 19.16
N ALA A 124 -6.11 -9.72 19.93
CA ALA A 124 -6.02 -8.29 19.69
C ALA A 124 -4.56 -7.80 19.70
N GLY A 125 -4.29 -6.70 18.99
CA GLY A 125 -2.94 -6.16 18.81
C GLY A 125 -2.31 -6.66 17.50
N PHE A 126 -1.01 -6.99 17.54
CA PHE A 126 -0.20 -7.29 16.35
C PHE A 126 -0.86 -8.31 15.41
N ALA A 127 -1.26 -9.49 15.93
CA ALA A 127 -1.77 -10.57 15.10
C ALA A 127 -3.08 -10.21 14.39
N ARG A 128 -4.09 -9.74 15.14
CA ARG A 128 -5.39 -9.34 14.56
C ARG A 128 -5.24 -8.20 13.55
N SER A 129 -4.47 -7.15 13.87
CA SER A 129 -4.26 -6.03 12.95
C SER A 129 -3.51 -6.45 11.69
N TYR A 130 -2.53 -7.35 11.82
CA TYR A 130 -1.80 -7.89 10.68
C TYR A 130 -2.72 -8.66 9.73
N VAL A 131 -3.49 -9.62 10.26
CA VAL A 131 -4.41 -10.45 9.47
C VAL A 131 -5.49 -9.58 8.82
N ALA A 132 -6.09 -8.66 9.58
CA ALA A 132 -7.10 -7.75 9.07
C ALA A 132 -6.58 -6.91 7.88
N THR A 133 -5.38 -6.34 8.02
CA THR A 133 -4.79 -5.49 6.98
C THR A 133 -4.48 -6.30 5.72
N VAL A 134 -3.84 -7.47 5.86
CA VAL A 134 -3.49 -8.29 4.70
C VAL A 134 -4.74 -8.75 3.97
N LEU A 135 -5.75 -9.26 4.70
CA LEU A 135 -7.01 -9.72 4.10
C LEU A 135 -7.78 -8.60 3.41
N ALA A 136 -7.77 -7.38 3.96
CA ALA A 136 -8.39 -6.21 3.34
C ALA A 136 -7.71 -5.82 2.02
N ASP A 137 -6.40 -6.00 1.91
CA ASP A 137 -5.60 -5.62 0.74
C ASP A 137 -5.61 -6.69 -0.38
N LEU A 138 -5.99 -7.94 -0.09
CA LEU A 138 -5.99 -9.04 -1.07
C LEU A 138 -6.74 -8.74 -2.38
N PRO A 139 -7.96 -8.16 -2.38
CA PRO A 139 -8.72 -7.96 -3.60
C PRO A 139 -8.10 -6.91 -4.54
N GLY A 140 -7.26 -5.99 -4.03
CA GLY A 140 -6.68 -4.88 -4.78
C GLY A 140 -5.18 -4.98 -5.04
N GLY A 141 -4.53 -6.04 -4.55
CA GLY A 141 -3.08 -6.22 -4.65
C GLY A 141 -2.61 -6.54 -6.05
N ALA A 142 -1.94 -5.59 -6.71
CA ALA A 142 -1.26 -5.83 -7.96
C ALA A 142 0.11 -6.48 -7.73
N THR A 143 0.44 -7.44 -8.58
CA THR A 143 1.71 -8.13 -8.56
C THR A 143 2.59 -7.68 -9.71
N THR A 144 3.79 -7.15 -9.41
CA THR A 144 4.75 -6.77 -10.45
C THR A 144 6.07 -7.51 -10.30
N SER A 145 6.47 -8.20 -11.36
CA SER A 145 7.77 -8.87 -11.45
C SER A 145 8.92 -7.89 -11.72
N LYS A 146 10.15 -8.36 -11.43
CA LYS A 146 11.39 -7.63 -11.73
C LYS A 146 11.52 -7.33 -13.24
N ALA A 147 11.14 -8.28 -14.09
CA ALA A 147 11.19 -8.13 -15.55
C ALA A 147 10.20 -7.07 -16.04
N GLU A 148 8.98 -7.07 -15.52
CA GLU A 148 7.99 -6.03 -15.85
C GLU A 148 8.41 -4.65 -15.35
N ALA A 149 9.07 -4.57 -14.19
CA ALA A 149 9.64 -3.33 -13.69
C ALA A 149 10.78 -2.81 -14.58
N ALA A 150 11.64 -3.71 -15.06
CA ALA A 150 12.74 -3.36 -15.95
C ALA A 150 12.29 -2.95 -17.36
N ALA A 151 11.20 -3.54 -17.86
CA ALA A 151 10.65 -3.26 -19.18
C ALA A 151 9.83 -1.97 -19.26
N HIS A 152 9.48 -1.35 -18.11
CA HIS A 152 8.73 -0.11 -18.12
C HIS A 152 9.58 1.04 -18.68
N PRO A 153 9.04 1.91 -19.56
CA PRO A 153 9.75 3.09 -20.05
C PRO A 153 10.08 4.07 -18.91
N GLY A 154 11.06 4.95 -19.14
CA GLY A 154 11.31 6.10 -18.28
C GLY A 154 10.27 7.21 -18.50
N ALA A 155 10.21 8.15 -17.57
CA ALA A 155 9.37 9.33 -17.67
C ALA A 155 9.77 10.21 -18.87
N ASP A 156 8.78 10.83 -19.50
CA ASP A 156 8.97 11.79 -20.58
C ASP A 156 9.28 13.18 -20.00
N GLN A 157 10.48 13.70 -20.30
CA GLN A 157 10.91 15.03 -19.85
C GLN A 157 9.95 16.13 -20.31
N ALA A 158 9.39 16.02 -21.52
CA ALA A 158 8.44 17.01 -22.02
C ALA A 158 7.14 17.03 -21.19
N ALA A 159 6.71 15.88 -20.67
CA ALA A 159 5.56 15.78 -19.79
C ALA A 159 5.85 16.37 -18.40
N ILE A 160 7.06 16.19 -17.88
CA ILE A 160 7.53 16.79 -16.62
C ILE A 160 7.56 18.32 -16.75
N ASP A 161 8.14 18.83 -17.83
CA ASP A 161 8.23 20.28 -18.08
C ASP A 161 6.83 20.91 -18.26
N ALA A 162 5.95 20.24 -19.01
CA ALA A 162 4.57 20.69 -19.17
C ALA A 162 3.77 20.65 -17.84
N ALA A 163 4.04 19.68 -16.97
CA ALA A 163 3.44 19.65 -15.64
C ALA A 163 3.94 20.80 -14.76
N ARG A 164 5.26 21.09 -14.79
CA ARG A 164 5.87 22.21 -14.07
C ARG A 164 5.20 23.54 -14.45
N GLU A 165 5.05 23.81 -15.75
CA GLU A 165 4.39 25.05 -16.20
C GLU A 165 2.90 25.12 -15.80
N ARG A 166 2.17 23.99 -15.83
CA ARG A 166 0.78 23.95 -15.33
C ARG A 166 0.69 24.23 -13.82
N ILE A 167 1.62 23.71 -13.02
CA ILE A 167 1.72 24.02 -11.59
C ILE A 167 2.00 25.51 -11.38
N LEU A 168 2.99 26.07 -12.08
CA LEU A 168 3.34 27.49 -11.96
C LEU A 168 2.19 28.43 -12.36
N ALA A 169 1.34 28.02 -13.30
CA ALA A 169 0.18 28.79 -13.72
C ALA A 169 -0.85 28.99 -12.58
N VAL A 170 -0.99 28.01 -11.67
CA VAL A 170 -1.96 28.06 -10.57
C VAL A 170 -1.37 28.55 -9.25
N VAL A 171 -0.05 28.67 -9.16
CA VAL A 171 0.63 29.34 -8.03
C VAL A 171 0.28 30.83 -8.01
N ALA A 172 0.02 31.36 -6.82
CA ALA A 172 -0.26 32.77 -6.59
C ALA A 172 0.84 33.67 -7.20
N PRO A 173 0.51 34.77 -7.90
CA PRO A 173 1.47 35.59 -8.63
C PRO A 173 2.70 36.03 -7.82
N GLU A 174 2.49 36.39 -6.55
CA GLU A 174 3.51 36.80 -5.59
C GLU A 174 4.54 35.70 -5.27
N HIS A 175 4.14 34.43 -5.36
CA HIS A 175 4.95 33.26 -5.01
C HIS A 175 5.61 32.60 -6.22
N ARG A 176 5.13 32.90 -7.43
CA ARG A 176 5.47 32.17 -8.67
C ARG A 176 6.97 32.16 -8.98
N ALA A 177 7.67 33.28 -8.81
CA ALA A 177 9.11 33.36 -9.09
C ALA A 177 9.92 32.44 -8.16
N ARG A 178 9.55 32.38 -6.87
CA ARG A 178 10.21 31.53 -5.89
C ARG A 178 9.90 30.06 -6.13
N VAL A 179 8.65 29.71 -6.39
CA VAL A 179 8.27 28.32 -6.71
C VAL A 179 8.94 27.85 -8.00
N ARG A 180 9.01 28.69 -9.04
CA ARG A 180 9.76 28.38 -10.27
C ARG A 180 11.21 28.03 -9.96
N ALA A 181 11.90 28.88 -9.18
CA ALA A 181 13.28 28.65 -8.79
C ALA A 181 13.49 27.32 -8.03
N TRP A 182 12.53 26.85 -7.25
CA TRP A 182 12.61 25.53 -6.62
C TRP A 182 12.39 24.40 -7.62
N LEU A 183 11.31 24.45 -8.40
CA LEU A 183 10.94 23.34 -9.28
C LEU A 183 11.90 23.17 -10.47
N GLU A 184 12.67 24.21 -10.82
CA GLU A 184 13.74 24.18 -11.82
C GLU A 184 15.13 23.88 -11.21
N HIS A 185 15.25 23.77 -9.89
CA HIS A 185 16.52 23.47 -9.24
C HIS A 185 16.94 22.02 -9.52
N PRO A 186 18.21 21.73 -9.90
CA PRO A 186 18.65 20.37 -10.25
C PRO A 186 18.48 19.32 -9.15
N ASP A 187 18.58 19.73 -7.88
CA ASP A 187 18.35 18.84 -6.72
C ASP A 187 16.85 18.64 -6.37
N CYS A 188 15.91 19.27 -7.09
CA CYS A 188 14.48 19.22 -6.78
C CYS A 188 13.75 18.19 -7.63
N HIS A 189 13.27 17.13 -7.00
CA HIS A 189 12.59 16.04 -7.70
C HIS A 189 11.07 16.02 -7.49
N ALA A 190 10.49 17.11 -6.97
CA ALA A 190 9.08 17.14 -6.57
C ALA A 190 8.12 16.91 -7.75
N VAL A 191 8.32 17.60 -8.89
CA VAL A 191 7.46 17.42 -10.06
C VAL A 191 7.72 16.08 -10.71
N GLU A 192 8.99 15.75 -10.97
CA GLU A 192 9.44 14.51 -11.62
C GLU A 192 8.84 13.26 -11.00
N ILE A 193 8.67 13.29 -9.68
CA ILE A 193 8.40 12.09 -8.91
C ILE A 193 7.02 12.09 -8.24
N HIS A 194 6.44 13.27 -7.99
CA HIS A 194 5.19 13.43 -7.23
C HIS A 194 4.20 14.39 -7.91
N GLY A 195 4.52 14.86 -9.12
CA GLY A 195 3.64 15.72 -9.91
C GLY A 195 2.44 14.98 -10.52
N PRO A 196 1.43 15.72 -11.00
CA PRO A 196 0.19 15.16 -11.53
C PRO A 196 0.36 14.37 -12.83
N GLN A 197 1.48 14.51 -13.51
CA GLN A 197 1.80 13.72 -14.71
C GLN A 197 2.32 12.31 -14.40
N VAL A 198 2.77 12.05 -13.17
CA VAL A 198 3.31 10.74 -12.78
C VAL A 198 2.19 9.70 -12.89
N GLY A 199 2.42 8.58 -13.56
CA GLY A 199 1.39 7.56 -13.78
C GLY A 199 1.22 6.62 -12.59
N ASP A 200 0.05 6.00 -12.47
CA ASP A 200 -0.22 4.97 -11.44
C ASP A 200 0.78 3.82 -11.52
N ARG A 201 1.14 3.42 -12.74
CA ARG A 201 2.17 2.41 -12.98
C ARG A 201 3.55 2.82 -12.45
N GLU A 202 3.91 4.10 -12.56
CA GLU A 202 5.19 4.59 -12.03
C GLU A 202 5.19 4.58 -10.50
N LEU A 203 4.09 4.97 -9.87
CA LEU A 203 3.92 4.89 -8.41
C LEU A 203 3.98 3.45 -7.90
N GLU A 204 3.31 2.52 -8.59
CA GLU A 204 3.34 1.09 -8.28
C GLU A 204 4.78 0.54 -8.31
N LEU A 205 5.51 0.83 -9.39
CA LEU A 205 6.90 0.43 -9.57
C LEU A 205 7.82 1.08 -8.54
N ARG A 206 7.51 2.29 -8.12
CA ARG A 206 8.30 3.02 -7.15
C ARG A 206 8.09 2.51 -5.73
N ALA A 207 6.85 2.24 -5.33
CA ALA A 207 6.56 1.56 -4.09
C ALA A 207 7.18 0.15 -4.09
N GLY A 208 6.85 -0.66 -5.10
CA GLY A 208 7.21 -2.08 -5.13
C GLY A 208 8.68 -2.38 -5.43
N TRP A 209 9.32 -1.62 -6.32
CA TRP A 209 10.68 -1.90 -6.80
C TRP A 209 11.66 -0.76 -6.58
N THR A 210 11.27 0.30 -5.87
CA THR A 210 12.09 1.51 -5.66
C THR A 210 12.56 2.15 -6.97
N ARG A 211 11.83 1.91 -8.06
CA ARG A 211 12.13 2.44 -9.39
C ARG A 211 11.63 3.87 -9.48
N PRO A 212 12.49 4.90 -9.56
CA PRO A 212 12.04 6.25 -9.83
C PRO A 212 11.44 6.34 -11.25
N PRO A 213 10.56 7.32 -11.52
CA PRO A 213 10.04 7.57 -12.87
C PRO A 213 11.15 8.06 -13.81
N ASP A 214 12.12 8.82 -13.30
CA ASP A 214 13.21 9.38 -14.09
C ASP A 214 14.32 8.35 -14.38
N HIS A 215 14.57 8.10 -15.67
CA HIS A 215 15.71 7.32 -16.19
C HIS A 215 16.46 8.09 -17.28
N GLY A 216 16.17 9.38 -17.48
CA GLY A 216 16.58 10.14 -18.67
C GLY A 216 17.74 11.11 -18.45
N THR A 217 18.04 11.46 -17.20
CA THR A 217 19.04 12.50 -16.91
C THR A 217 20.43 11.89 -16.66
N ASP A 218 21.46 12.38 -17.35
CA ASP A 218 22.85 12.00 -17.08
C ASP A 218 23.20 12.28 -15.61
N GLY A 219 23.41 11.22 -14.83
CA GLY A 219 23.66 11.31 -13.39
C GLY A 219 22.44 11.10 -12.48
N ALA A 220 21.24 10.82 -13.03
CA ALA A 220 20.08 10.41 -12.24
C ALA A 220 20.34 9.08 -11.49
N ASP A 221 19.69 8.93 -10.32
CA ASP A 221 19.77 7.78 -9.43
C ASP A 221 19.66 6.47 -10.22
N LYS A 222 20.71 5.64 -10.20
CA LYS A 222 20.77 4.48 -11.08
C LYS A 222 19.88 3.35 -10.58
N TRP A 223 18.60 3.35 -10.98
CA TRP A 223 17.80 2.14 -10.92
C TRP A 223 18.14 1.24 -12.11
N ARG A 224 18.60 0.02 -11.84
CA ARG A 224 18.81 -0.99 -12.90
C ARG A 224 18.79 -2.40 -12.34
N VAL A 225 18.46 -3.36 -13.20
CA VAL A 225 18.77 -4.76 -12.97
C VAL A 225 20.18 -5.02 -13.45
N ARG A 226 21.07 -5.48 -12.56
CA ARG A 226 22.45 -5.79 -12.91
C ARG A 226 22.51 -7.08 -13.70
N GLU A 227 23.21 -7.09 -14.84
CA GLU A 227 23.21 -8.24 -15.76
C GLU A 227 23.85 -9.51 -15.17
N ASP A 228 24.85 -9.35 -14.31
CA ASP A 228 25.67 -10.44 -13.76
C ASP A 228 24.92 -11.36 -12.78
N ASP A 229 24.06 -10.80 -11.93
CA ASP A 229 23.38 -11.53 -10.84
C ASP A 229 21.93 -11.08 -10.61
N GLN A 230 21.36 -10.43 -11.63
CA GLN A 230 20.00 -9.90 -11.70
C GLN A 230 19.54 -9.12 -10.47
N LYS A 231 20.46 -8.55 -9.68
CA LYS A 231 20.10 -7.73 -8.53
C LYS A 231 19.58 -6.38 -9.00
N VAL A 232 18.55 -5.89 -8.31
CA VAL A 232 18.10 -4.51 -8.47
C VAL A 232 19.04 -3.61 -7.67
N VAL A 233 19.68 -2.68 -8.36
CA VAL A 233 20.42 -1.56 -7.77
C VAL A 233 19.51 -0.36 -7.86
N SER A 234 19.34 0.38 -6.75
CA SER A 234 18.63 1.66 -6.70
C SER A 234 19.28 2.52 -5.63
N GLU A 235 19.57 3.77 -5.96
CA GLU A 235 20.01 4.79 -5.00
C GLU A 235 18.80 5.47 -4.31
N HIS A 236 17.60 5.24 -4.87
CA HIS A 236 16.36 5.80 -4.37
C HIS A 236 15.80 5.00 -3.19
N SER A 237 15.53 5.70 -2.08
CA SER A 237 15.02 5.10 -0.84
C SER A 237 13.56 5.45 -0.58
N VAL A 238 12.66 4.87 -1.37
CA VAL A 238 11.20 4.98 -1.14
C VAL A 238 10.82 4.16 0.09
N GLY A 239 9.90 4.70 0.90
CA GLY A 239 9.34 4.06 2.08
C GLY A 239 8.50 2.83 1.74
N ILE A 240 7.36 2.67 2.42
CA ILE A 240 6.36 1.64 2.04
C ILE A 240 5.40 2.14 0.95
N GLU A 241 5.43 3.42 0.64
CA GLU A 241 4.46 4.09 -0.21
C GLU A 241 5.12 5.03 -1.21
N ALA A 242 4.46 5.23 -2.34
CA ALA A 242 4.76 6.25 -3.32
C ALA A 242 3.44 6.91 -3.75
N SER A 243 3.42 8.24 -3.79
CA SER A 243 2.20 9.02 -4.00
C SER A 243 2.48 10.23 -4.89
N ARG A 244 1.43 10.78 -5.49
CA ARG A 244 1.45 12.01 -6.27
C ARG A 244 0.25 12.88 -5.94
N PHE A 245 0.36 14.17 -6.25
CA PHE A 245 -0.81 15.03 -6.35
C PHE A 245 -1.58 14.71 -7.64
N THR A 246 -2.91 14.80 -7.63
CA THR A 246 -3.74 14.49 -8.82
C THR A 246 -3.94 15.69 -9.74
N SER A 247 -3.69 16.91 -9.24
CA SER A 247 -3.87 18.16 -9.99
C SER A 247 -2.76 19.19 -9.70
N PRO A 248 -2.51 20.15 -10.62
CA PRO A 248 -1.66 21.30 -10.36
C PRO A 248 -2.08 22.09 -9.12
N GLU A 249 -3.40 22.24 -8.90
CA GLU A 249 -3.97 22.97 -7.76
C GLU A 249 -3.66 22.26 -6.45
N ALA A 250 -3.90 20.95 -6.37
CA ALA A 250 -3.53 20.14 -5.20
C ALA A 250 -2.03 20.23 -4.90
N PHE A 251 -1.19 20.22 -5.94
CA PHE A 251 0.24 20.41 -5.80
C PHE A 251 0.60 21.81 -5.25
N ALA A 252 -0.07 22.87 -5.71
CA ALA A 252 0.30 24.24 -5.37
C ALA A 252 -0.19 24.70 -3.99
N ARG A 253 -1.36 24.23 -3.51
CA ARG A 253 -1.95 24.72 -2.25
C ARG A 253 -1.01 24.62 -1.03
N PRO A 254 -0.34 23.49 -0.75
CA PRO A 254 0.55 23.39 0.40
C PRO A 254 1.79 24.28 0.29
N LEU A 255 2.27 24.57 -0.93
CA LEU A 255 3.37 25.51 -1.15
C LEU A 255 2.97 26.94 -0.79
N GLY A 256 1.73 27.35 -1.13
CA GLY A 256 1.18 28.64 -0.74
C GLY A 256 1.12 28.79 0.78
N VAL A 257 0.62 27.76 1.47
CA VAL A 257 0.53 27.74 2.94
C VAL A 257 1.90 27.92 3.61
N LEU A 258 2.94 27.22 3.12
CA LEU A 258 4.31 27.40 3.63
C LEU A 258 4.82 28.82 3.36
N LEU A 259 4.63 29.35 2.15
CA LEU A 259 5.13 30.66 1.76
C LEU A 259 4.44 31.79 2.52
N ASP A 260 3.14 31.68 2.76
CA ASP A 260 2.39 32.64 3.57
C ASP A 260 2.86 32.61 5.03
N ALA A 261 3.10 31.41 5.58
CA ALA A 261 3.69 31.27 6.90
C ALA A 261 5.08 31.93 6.99
N ALA A 262 5.96 31.64 6.03
CA ALA A 262 7.31 32.17 5.96
C ALA A 262 7.37 33.68 5.70
N SER A 263 6.36 34.26 5.03
CA SER A 263 6.30 35.70 4.73
C SER A 263 6.31 36.60 5.97
N ARG A 264 5.99 36.03 7.15
CA ARG A 264 6.01 36.72 8.45
C ARG A 264 7.42 36.87 9.03
N HIS A 265 8.43 36.20 8.46
CA HIS A 265 9.80 36.25 8.95
C HIS A 265 10.64 37.27 8.15
N PRO A 266 11.62 37.92 8.80
CA PRO A 266 12.67 38.64 8.08
C PRO A 266 13.30 37.73 7.02
N ASP A 267 13.53 38.23 5.81
CA ASP A 267 14.06 37.46 4.66
C ASP A 267 13.14 36.31 4.15
N GLY A 268 11.87 36.31 4.58
CA GLY A 268 10.86 35.37 4.10
C GLY A 268 11.22 33.92 4.42
N LEU A 269 11.20 33.03 3.41
CA LEU A 269 11.50 31.61 3.62
C LEU A 269 12.92 31.36 4.12
N ASP A 270 13.91 32.06 3.58
CA ASP A 270 15.31 31.76 3.93
C ASP A 270 15.55 32.08 5.42
N GLY A 271 14.97 33.18 5.92
CA GLY A 271 15.00 33.51 7.35
C GLY A 271 14.14 32.58 8.22
N PHE A 272 12.96 32.16 7.74
CA PHE A 272 12.15 31.14 8.41
C PHE A 272 12.94 29.82 8.58
N LEU A 273 13.56 29.33 7.50
CA LEU A 273 14.34 28.09 7.53
C LEU A 273 15.60 28.22 8.38
N ASP A 274 16.31 29.36 8.33
CA ASP A 274 17.50 29.60 9.15
C ASP A 274 17.18 29.67 10.64
N GLN A 275 16.03 30.24 11.01
CA GLN A 275 15.58 30.34 12.39
C GLN A 275 15.23 28.96 12.98
N HIS A 276 14.50 28.14 12.23
CA HIS A 276 13.93 26.89 12.75
C HIS A 276 14.77 25.64 12.44
N PHE A 277 15.64 25.69 11.43
CA PHE A 277 16.43 24.56 10.97
C PHE A 277 17.92 24.90 10.80
N PRO A 278 18.62 25.34 11.88
CA PRO A 278 20.02 25.80 11.80
C PRO A 278 21.00 24.70 11.37
N ALA A 279 20.60 23.43 11.44
CA ALA A 279 21.39 22.29 10.96
C ALA A 279 21.41 22.15 9.43
N GLY A 280 20.65 22.97 8.68
CA GLY A 280 20.67 22.98 7.22
C GLY A 280 19.82 21.88 6.56
N ILE A 281 18.90 21.25 7.30
CA ILE A 281 17.92 20.30 6.77
C ILE A 281 16.57 20.61 7.41
N ALA A 282 15.54 20.83 6.59
CA ALA A 282 14.20 21.18 7.03
C ALA A 282 13.14 20.22 6.47
N PRO A 283 12.85 19.12 7.18
CA PRO A 283 11.74 18.22 6.87
C PRO A 283 10.44 18.75 7.47
N ILE A 284 9.68 19.54 6.71
CA ILE A 284 8.43 20.16 7.17
C ILE A 284 7.23 19.26 6.80
N PHE A 285 6.26 19.16 7.69
CA PHE A 285 4.97 18.54 7.43
C PHE A 285 3.85 19.57 7.55
N ILE A 286 2.87 19.51 6.64
CA ILE A 286 1.66 20.34 6.64
C ILE A 286 0.46 19.41 6.60
N ASP A 287 -0.37 19.45 7.64
CA ASP A 287 -1.62 18.68 7.71
C ASP A 287 -2.54 18.95 6.51
N ALA A 288 -3.28 17.93 6.07
CA ALA A 288 -4.18 18.01 4.92
C ALA A 288 -5.18 19.16 5.03
N ASP A 289 -5.83 19.33 6.20
CA ASP A 289 -6.78 20.41 6.45
C ASP A 289 -6.15 21.80 6.25
N ARG A 290 -4.95 22.00 6.80
CA ARG A 290 -4.23 23.27 6.68
C ARG A 290 -3.70 23.49 5.27
N ALA A 291 -3.28 22.41 4.63
CA ALA A 291 -2.81 22.36 3.25
C ALA A 291 -3.95 22.53 2.23
N GLY A 292 -5.21 22.48 2.67
CA GLY A 292 -6.39 22.51 1.82
C GLY A 292 -6.49 21.28 0.90
N LEU A 293 -6.02 20.13 1.36
CA LEU A 293 -6.08 18.86 0.63
C LEU A 293 -7.32 18.08 1.10
N ALA A 294 -8.01 17.47 0.14
CA ALA A 294 -9.20 16.65 0.34
C ALA A 294 -9.00 15.26 -0.32
N PRO A 295 -9.82 14.26 0.04
CA PRO A 295 -9.86 13.00 -0.69
C PRO A 295 -9.97 13.21 -2.20
N GLY A 296 -9.11 12.53 -2.97
CA GLY A 296 -8.97 12.65 -4.41
C GLY A 296 -7.93 13.69 -4.88
N ASP A 297 -7.38 14.53 -4.00
CA ASP A 297 -6.28 15.45 -4.34
C ASP A 297 -4.92 14.76 -4.42
N ALA A 298 -4.82 13.55 -3.88
CA ALA A 298 -3.66 12.69 -3.98
C ALA A 298 -4.09 11.27 -4.36
N THR A 299 -3.13 10.53 -4.92
CA THR A 299 -3.26 9.10 -5.14
C THR A 299 -1.88 8.46 -4.99
N GLY A 300 -1.86 7.19 -4.61
CA GLY A 300 -0.62 6.49 -4.34
C GLY A 300 -0.76 4.99 -4.44
N PHE A 301 0.40 4.34 -4.28
CA PHE A 301 0.52 2.92 -4.06
C PHE A 301 1.30 2.71 -2.78
N ARG A 302 0.82 1.79 -1.94
CA ARG A 302 1.53 1.33 -0.74
C ARG A 302 1.75 -0.17 -0.81
N GLY A 303 2.70 -0.67 -0.03
CA GLY A 303 2.83 -2.09 0.18
C GLY A 303 1.54 -2.70 0.72
N ALA A 304 1.17 -3.88 0.21
CA ALA A 304 0.07 -4.64 0.80
C ALA A 304 0.42 -5.05 2.24
N GLY A 305 -0.56 -5.00 3.14
CA GLY A 305 -0.40 -5.37 4.53
C GLY A 305 0.50 -4.44 5.32
N THR A 306 0.57 -3.12 5.01
CA THR A 306 1.46 -2.17 5.71
C THR A 306 0.77 -1.24 6.69
N GLY A 307 -0.50 -1.48 7.04
CA GLY A 307 -1.31 -0.69 7.98
C GLY A 307 -0.86 -0.72 9.45
N THR A 308 0.29 -1.32 9.77
CA THR A 308 0.94 -1.21 11.08
C THR A 308 2.44 -1.00 10.92
N PRO A 309 3.14 -0.34 11.86
CA PRO A 309 4.60 -0.13 11.78
C PRO A 309 5.40 -1.44 11.67
N GLN A 310 5.00 -2.49 12.42
CA GLN A 310 5.62 -3.80 12.39
C GLN A 310 5.48 -4.45 11.01
N ALA A 311 4.26 -4.43 10.45
CA ALA A 311 4.04 -4.98 9.12
C ALA A 311 4.75 -4.14 8.05
N ALA A 312 4.74 -2.80 8.13
CA ALA A 312 5.52 -1.94 7.24
C ALA A 312 7.03 -2.32 7.21
N LYS A 313 7.61 -2.59 8.38
CA LYS A 313 9.01 -3.06 8.51
C LYS A 313 9.22 -4.42 7.85
N ASP A 314 8.32 -5.38 8.07
CA ASP A 314 8.41 -6.70 7.46
C ASP A 314 8.29 -6.64 5.93
N TRP A 315 7.39 -5.79 5.41
CA TRP A 315 7.21 -5.57 3.98
C TRP A 315 8.47 -4.97 3.34
N LYS A 316 9.08 -3.95 3.96
CA LYS A 316 10.36 -3.38 3.47
C LYS A 316 11.46 -4.46 3.40
N LYS A 317 11.53 -5.35 4.38
CA LYS A 317 12.51 -6.45 4.40
C LYS A 317 12.23 -7.49 3.31
N LEU A 318 10.96 -7.81 3.06
CA LEU A 318 10.53 -8.66 1.95
C LEU A 318 10.94 -8.03 0.61
N ARG A 319 10.57 -6.77 0.36
CA ARG A 319 10.94 -6.01 -0.84
C ARG A 319 12.46 -6.00 -1.06
N ASN A 320 13.23 -5.63 -0.05
CA ASN A 320 14.70 -5.60 -0.14
C ASN A 320 15.31 -6.98 -0.38
N SER A 321 14.66 -8.05 0.09
CA SER A 321 15.10 -9.42 -0.19
C SER A 321 14.79 -9.82 -1.63
N ALA A 322 13.62 -9.43 -2.16
CA ALA A 322 13.22 -9.66 -3.54
C ALA A 322 14.16 -8.96 -4.54
N MET A 323 14.64 -7.76 -4.20
CA MET A 323 15.63 -7.03 -5.00
C MET A 323 17.00 -7.72 -5.09
N LYS A 324 17.37 -8.57 -4.11
CA LYS A 324 18.73 -9.15 -3.97
C LYS A 324 18.93 -10.56 -4.53
N LYS A 325 17.86 -11.28 -4.89
CA LYS A 325 17.95 -12.71 -5.25
C LYS A 325 17.69 -12.95 -6.73
N ASP A 326 18.48 -13.87 -7.30
CA ASP A 326 18.22 -14.59 -8.55
C ASP A 326 17.22 -15.73 -8.29
N GLY A 327 16.24 -15.88 -9.18
CA GLY A 327 15.26 -16.97 -9.09
C GLY A 327 14.22 -16.79 -7.98
N GLU A 328 12.95 -16.76 -8.41
CA GLU A 328 11.73 -17.08 -7.67
C GLU A 328 11.85 -17.30 -6.15
N CYS A 329 11.94 -16.21 -5.40
CA CYS A 329 11.16 -16.13 -4.18
C CYS A 329 9.81 -15.50 -4.55
N LEU A 330 8.85 -16.37 -4.92
CA LEU A 330 7.41 -16.12 -5.14
C LEU A 330 6.78 -15.34 -3.96
N PRO A 331 5.60 -14.70 -4.06
CA PRO A 331 4.97 -13.98 -5.17
C PRO A 331 5.47 -12.52 -5.22
N PRO A 332 5.00 -11.69 -6.17
CA PRO A 332 5.56 -10.35 -6.41
C PRO A 332 5.44 -9.43 -5.20
N VAL A 333 6.25 -8.38 -5.15
CA VAL A 333 6.02 -7.31 -4.18
C VAL A 333 4.64 -6.74 -4.46
N HIS A 334 3.69 -7.05 -3.60
CA HIS A 334 2.31 -6.63 -3.75
C HIS A 334 2.19 -5.18 -3.31
N THR A 335 1.61 -4.37 -4.18
CA THR A 335 1.24 -2.99 -3.91
C THR A 335 -0.24 -2.81 -4.15
N VAL A 336 -0.88 -2.00 -3.32
CA VAL A 336 -2.29 -1.64 -3.43
C VAL A 336 -2.42 -0.15 -3.74
N PRO A 337 -3.33 0.25 -4.64
CA PRO A 337 -3.74 1.65 -4.75
C PRO A 337 -4.26 2.13 -3.40
N TYR A 338 -3.96 3.37 -3.04
CA TYR A 338 -4.52 4.03 -1.86
C TYR A 338 -4.53 5.55 -2.05
N ASP A 339 -5.43 6.24 -1.37
CA ASP A 339 -5.42 7.70 -1.26
C ASP A 339 -4.81 8.10 0.10
N PRO A 340 -3.61 8.72 0.15
CA PRO A 340 -2.99 9.10 1.40
C PRO A 340 -3.81 10.13 2.20
N ILE A 341 -4.61 10.96 1.55
CA ILE A 341 -5.42 11.97 2.22
C ILE A 341 -6.67 11.34 2.84
N GLN A 342 -7.27 10.36 2.18
CA GLN A 342 -8.46 9.66 2.67
C GLN A 342 -8.16 8.55 3.68
N GLU A 343 -7.09 7.78 3.45
CA GLU A 343 -6.78 6.56 4.21
C GLU A 343 -5.68 6.74 5.25
N GLY A 344 -4.93 7.86 5.18
CA GLY A 344 -3.89 8.19 6.15
C GLY A 344 -4.45 8.49 7.54
N SER A 345 -3.74 8.07 8.60
CA SER A 345 -4.14 8.36 9.97
C SER A 345 -3.81 9.79 10.41
N ASP A 346 -2.88 10.43 9.71
CA ASP A 346 -2.34 11.75 10.00
C ASP A 346 -1.87 12.40 8.68
N SER A 347 -2.82 12.62 7.78
CA SER A 347 -2.54 12.88 6.36
C SER A 347 -2.16 14.33 6.06
N GLY A 348 -1.35 14.53 5.02
CA GLY A 348 -0.89 15.86 4.64
C GLY A 348 0.15 15.85 3.54
N ALA A 349 1.02 16.87 3.56
CA ALA A 349 2.13 16.98 2.61
C ALA A 349 3.46 17.21 3.33
N ARG A 350 4.48 16.47 2.88
CA ARG A 350 5.86 16.60 3.37
C ARG A 350 6.70 17.41 2.39
N LEU A 351 7.42 18.38 2.91
CA LEU A 351 8.39 19.20 2.19
C LEU A 351 9.77 18.97 2.80
N ILE A 352 10.80 18.83 1.95
CA ILE A 352 12.17 18.67 2.43
C ILE A 352 13.04 19.72 1.77
N PHE A 353 13.64 20.59 2.58
CA PHE A 353 14.66 21.54 2.15
C PHE A 353 16.03 21.15 2.69
N LYS A 354 17.08 21.48 1.95
CA LYS A 354 18.47 21.33 2.38
C LYS A 354 19.26 22.61 2.08
N LYS A 355 20.23 22.93 2.94
CA LYS A 355 21.12 24.07 2.77
C LYS A 355 22.48 23.59 2.27
N ARG A 356 22.86 24.02 1.07
CA ARG A 356 24.21 23.83 0.48
C ARG A 356 24.69 25.17 -0.04
N GLY A 357 25.09 26.05 0.89
CA GLY A 357 25.23 27.48 0.63
C GLY A 357 23.88 28.18 0.79
N THR A 358 22.96 27.98 -0.15
CA THR A 358 21.57 28.45 -0.09
C THR A 358 20.59 27.29 0.20
N TRP A 359 19.38 27.63 0.64
CA TRP A 359 18.29 26.66 0.78
C TRP A 359 17.73 26.26 -0.59
N SER A 360 17.54 24.97 -0.81
CA SER A 360 16.84 24.42 -1.95
C SER A 360 15.84 23.35 -1.52
N MET A 361 14.71 23.28 -2.21
CA MET A 361 13.74 22.20 -2.01
C MET A 361 14.26 20.94 -2.70
N THR A 362 14.43 19.86 -1.95
CA THR A 362 14.87 18.56 -2.49
C THR A 362 13.68 17.75 -3.01
N THR A 363 12.58 17.70 -2.25
CA THR A 363 11.37 16.98 -2.66
C THR A 363 10.15 17.48 -1.90
N TYR A 364 8.98 17.15 -2.42
CA TYR A 364 7.69 17.53 -1.90
C TYR A 364 6.62 16.53 -2.38
N TYR A 365 5.81 15.99 -1.46
CA TYR A 365 4.85 14.93 -1.79
C TYR A 365 3.71 14.78 -0.75
N PRO A 366 2.53 14.29 -1.16
CA PRO A 366 1.45 13.98 -0.24
C PRO A 366 1.73 12.66 0.49
N THR A 367 1.34 12.50 1.74
CA THR A 367 1.60 11.28 2.53
C THR A 367 0.50 11.05 3.55
N GLY A 368 0.30 9.80 3.94
CA GLY A 368 -0.73 9.43 4.91
C GLY A 368 -0.35 9.71 6.36
N GLU A 369 0.95 9.87 6.64
CA GLU A 369 1.50 10.13 7.98
C GLU A 369 2.83 10.91 7.88
N PRO A 370 3.15 11.79 8.85
CA PRO A 370 4.48 12.39 8.93
C PRO A 370 5.55 11.34 9.23
N ALA A 371 6.75 11.55 8.70
CA ALA A 371 7.92 10.77 9.11
C ALA A 371 8.41 11.22 10.51
N TYR A 372 9.13 10.35 11.20
CA TYR A 372 9.62 10.60 12.56
C TYR A 372 10.53 11.84 12.69
N ASP A 373 11.15 12.27 11.58
CA ASP A 373 12.05 13.40 11.53
C ASP A 373 11.34 14.71 11.15
N ASN A 374 10.04 14.66 10.84
CA ASN A 374 9.29 15.84 10.44
C ASN A 374 9.05 16.80 11.60
N VAL A 375 9.07 18.10 11.28
CA VAL A 375 8.54 19.17 12.13
C VAL A 375 7.28 19.72 11.50
N ARG A 376 6.24 19.83 12.30
CA ARG A 376 4.92 20.30 11.92
C ARG A 376 4.92 21.81 11.68
N LEU A 377 4.32 22.29 10.59
CA LEU A 377 4.32 23.73 10.28
C LEU A 377 3.66 24.55 11.41
N GLU A 378 2.64 24.02 12.09
CA GLU A 378 1.96 24.62 13.24
C GLU A 378 2.85 24.82 14.44
N GLU A 379 3.89 24.01 14.62
CA GLU A 379 4.87 24.19 15.68
C GLU A 379 5.87 25.31 15.36
N LEU A 380 5.91 25.75 14.10
CA LEU A 380 6.85 26.74 13.59
C LEU A 380 6.25 28.15 13.43
N THR A 381 4.93 28.30 13.57
CA THR A 381 4.19 29.47 13.05
C THR A 381 3.27 30.20 14.00
#